data_AF-A0A353Y9D0-F1
#
_entry.id   AF-A0A353Y9D0-F1
#
_cell.length_a   1.000
_cell.length_b   1.000
_cell.length_c   1.000
_cell.angle_alpha   90.00
_cell.angle_beta   90.00
_cell.angle_gamma   90.00
#
_symmetry.space_group_name_H-M   'P 1'
#
loop_
_entity.id
_entity.type
_entity.pdbx_description
1 polymer ?
#
loop_
_entity_poly.entity_id
_entity_poly.type
_entity_poly.pdbx_seq_one_letter_code
_entity_poly.pdbx_strand_id
1 'polypeptide(L)'
;MLKGKTALVTGSTSGIGLGIAKALAAQGANIVLNGFGDAEGPKAEIAAFGVKVAYHGADMSKAGEIEEMMKFAAAQFGRVDILVNNAG
;
A
#
# COMPACT_ATOMS: atom_id res chain seq x y z
N MET A 1 -9.40 14.21 3.47
CA MET A 1 -8.41 15.12 2.86
C MET A 1 -7.68 14.47 1.67
N LEU A 2 -7.57 13.14 1.63
CA LEU A 2 -6.78 12.40 0.63
C LEU A 2 -7.64 11.65 -0.41
N LYS A 3 -8.93 11.99 -0.53
CA LYS A 3 -9.85 11.30 -1.43
C LYS A 3 -9.30 11.21 -2.85
N GLY A 4 -9.17 9.99 -3.36
CA GLY A 4 -8.68 9.71 -4.73
C GLY A 4 -7.16 9.77 -4.89
N LYS A 5 -6.40 10.10 -3.85
CA LYS A 5 -4.93 9.92 -3.82
C LYS A 5 -4.60 8.44 -3.65
N THR A 6 -3.44 8.03 -4.13
CA THR A 6 -2.92 6.68 -3.91
C THR A 6 -1.67 6.72 -3.05
N ALA A 7 -1.67 5.95 -1.97
CA ALA A 7 -0.53 5.77 -1.08
C ALA A 7 0.05 4.36 -1.22
N LEU A 8 1.36 4.27 -1.44
CA LEU A 8 2.13 3.03 -1.34
C LEU A 8 2.84 3.02 0.02
N VAL A 9 2.59 1.99 0.82
CA VAL A 9 3.20 1.84 2.15
C VAL A 9 4.00 0.53 2.19
N THR A 10 5.31 0.62 2.35
CA THR A 10 6.18 -0.57 2.44
C THR A 10 6.14 -1.16 3.86
N GLY A 11 6.27 -2.49 3.99
CA GLY A 11 6.20 -3.17 5.30
C GLY A 11 4.85 -3.00 6.02
N SER A 12 3.75 -3.03 5.28
CA SER A 12 2.40 -2.68 5.74
C SER A 12 1.43 -3.85 5.89
N THR A 13 1.92 -5.09 5.87
CA THR A 13 1.11 -6.28 6.20
C THR A 13 0.85 -6.42 7.70
N SER A 14 1.54 -5.66 8.56
CA SER A 14 1.30 -5.63 10.00
C SER A 14 1.89 -4.37 10.66
N GLY A 15 1.78 -4.27 11.98
CA GLY A 15 2.49 -3.29 12.79
C GLY A 15 2.25 -1.82 12.41
N ILE A 16 3.31 -1.01 12.48
CA ILE A 16 3.27 0.43 12.20
C ILE A 16 2.82 0.71 10.76
N GLY A 17 3.34 -0.04 9.79
CA GLY A 17 2.97 0.13 8.38
C GLY A 17 1.47 -0.07 8.14
N LEU A 18 0.87 -1.10 8.75
CA LEU A 18 -0.58 -1.32 8.66
C LEU A 18 -1.36 -0.19 9.37
N GLY A 19 -0.89 0.29 10.52
CA GLY A 19 -1.47 1.45 11.20
C GLY A 19 -1.48 2.71 10.34
N ILE A 20 -0.36 3.00 9.66
CA ILE A 20 -0.23 4.13 8.73
C ILE A 20 -1.18 3.94 7.53
N ALA A 21 -1.23 2.74 6.94
CA ALA A 21 -2.13 2.43 5.83
C ALA A 21 -3.60 2.67 6.20
N LYS A 22 -4.03 2.24 7.39
CA LYS A 22 -5.39 2.48 7.92
C LYS A 22 -5.67 3.98 8.11
N ALA A 23 -4.71 4.73 8.66
CA ALA A 23 -4.86 6.16 8.87
C ALA A 23 -4.99 6.93 7.54
N LEU A 24 -4.26 6.53 6.50
CA LEU A 24 -4.36 7.11 5.15
C LEU A 24 -5.69 6.72 4.48
N ALA A 25 -6.10 5.46 4.61
CA ALA A 25 -7.38 4.96 4.10
C ALA A 25 -8.58 5.69 4.71
N ALA A 26 -8.56 5.91 6.03
CA ALA A 26 -9.59 6.67 6.75
C ALA A 26 -9.73 8.12 6.24
N GLN A 27 -8.67 8.68 5.65
CA GLN A 27 -8.70 10.01 5.02
C GLN A 27 -9.12 9.99 3.54
N GLY A 28 -9.40 8.80 2.98
CA GLY A 28 -9.91 8.56 1.64
C GLY A 28 -8.87 8.15 0.60
N ALA A 29 -7.62 7.87 0.99
CA ALA A 29 -6.60 7.42 0.06
C ALA A 29 -6.81 5.96 -0.35
N ASN A 30 -6.62 5.65 -1.63
CA ASN A 30 -6.41 4.27 -2.07
C ASN A 30 -5.04 3.79 -1.57
N ILE A 31 -4.92 2.50 -1.27
CA ILE A 31 -3.72 1.95 -0.65
C ILE A 31 -3.11 0.84 -1.51
N VAL A 32 -1.81 0.90 -1.69
CA VAL A 32 -0.99 -0.24 -2.11
C VAL A 32 -0.22 -0.72 -0.90
N LEU A 33 -0.56 -1.92 -0.43
CA LEU A 33 0.17 -2.61 0.62
C LEU A 33 1.39 -3.32 0.02
N ASN A 34 2.48 -3.32 0.77
CA ASN A 34 3.68 -4.08 0.44
C ASN A 34 4.24 -4.72 1.71
N GLY A 35 4.81 -5.92 1.58
CA GLY A 35 5.43 -6.65 2.66
C GLY A 35 5.28 -8.15 2.46
N PHE A 36 5.80 -8.92 3.41
CA PHE A 36 5.72 -10.36 3.40
C PHE A 36 4.62 -10.87 4.35
N GLY A 37 4.27 -12.14 4.22
CA GLY A 37 3.24 -12.81 5.03
C GLY A 37 1.84 -12.72 4.44
N ASP A 38 0.83 -12.99 5.27
CA ASP A 38 -0.58 -12.94 4.86
C ASP A 38 -1.04 -11.49 4.67
N ALA A 39 -1.48 -11.17 3.46
CA ALA A 39 -1.97 -9.86 3.09
C ALA A 39 -3.51 -9.79 3.05
N GLU A 40 -4.24 -10.91 3.12
CA GLU A 40 -5.70 -10.90 2.95
C GLU A 40 -6.40 -10.23 4.13
N GLY A 41 -5.96 -10.49 5.37
CA GLY A 41 -6.44 -9.78 6.55
C GLY A 41 -6.24 -8.26 6.44
N PRO A 42 -4.99 -7.78 6.28
CA PRO A 42 -4.70 -6.36 6.08
C PRO A 42 -5.49 -5.73 4.92
N LYS A 43 -5.62 -6.41 3.78
CA LYS A 43 -6.43 -5.93 2.64
C LYS A 43 -7.89 -5.76 3.03
N ALA A 44 -8.49 -6.72 3.74
CA ALA A 44 -9.88 -6.63 4.18
C ALA A 44 -10.08 -5.45 5.16
N GLU A 45 -9.14 -5.24 6.08
CA GLU A 45 -9.19 -4.10 7.01
C GLU A 45 -9.11 -2.75 6.28
N ILE A 46 -8.29 -2.63 5.23
CA ILE A 46 -8.23 -1.41 4.43
C ILE A 46 -9.49 -1.24 3.57
N ALA A 47 -10.00 -2.31 2.96
CA ALA A 47 -11.20 -2.27 2.15
C ALA A 47 -12.44 -1.80 2.94
N ALA A 48 -12.49 -2.07 4.25
CA ALA A 48 -13.55 -1.62 5.14
C ALA A 48 -13.68 -0.07 5.23
N PHE A 49 -12.66 0.69 4.87
CA PHE A 49 -12.73 2.15 4.77
C PHE A 49 -13.39 2.65 3.48
N GLY A 50 -13.82 1.75 2.57
CA GLY A 50 -14.47 2.10 1.31
C GLY A 50 -13.52 2.68 0.25
N VAL A 51 -12.22 2.45 0.39
CA VAL A 51 -11.17 2.84 -0.57
C VAL A 51 -10.73 1.63 -1.38
N LYS A 52 -10.09 1.86 -2.54
CA LYS A 52 -9.46 0.77 -3.28
C LYS A 52 -8.17 0.33 -2.58
N VAL A 53 -7.92 -0.97 -2.57
CA VAL A 53 -6.71 -1.55 -2.01
C VAL A 53 -6.11 -2.59 -2.95
N ALA A 54 -4.79 -2.59 -3.06
CA ALA A 54 -4.02 -3.62 -3.73
C ALA A 54 -2.83 -4.06 -2.86
N TYR A 55 -2.21 -5.17 -3.22
CA TYR A 55 -1.04 -5.71 -2.53
C TYR A 55 0.02 -6.11 -3.54
N HIS A 56 1.29 -5.90 -3.18
CA HIS A 56 2.44 -6.40 -3.93
C HIS A 56 3.56 -6.85 -2.98
N GLY A 57 4.00 -8.10 -3.10
CA GLY A 57 5.01 -8.73 -2.23
C GLY A 57 6.46 -8.43 -2.59
N ALA A 58 6.75 -7.25 -3.16
CA ALA A 58 8.10 -6.91 -3.60
C ALA A 58 9.08 -6.89 -2.41
N ASP A 59 10.25 -7.47 -2.62
CA ASP A 59 11.40 -7.39 -1.73
C ASP A 59 12.12 -6.05 -1.90
N MET A 60 12.13 -5.22 -0.85
CA MET A 60 12.73 -3.88 -0.86
C MET A 60 14.26 -3.90 -1.00
N SER A 61 14.92 -5.06 -0.89
CA SER A 61 16.35 -5.20 -1.20
C SER A 61 16.64 -5.36 -2.69
N LYS A 62 15.62 -5.58 -3.53
CA LYS A 62 15.76 -5.86 -4.96
C LYS A 62 15.14 -4.77 -5.81
N ALA A 63 15.99 -3.98 -6.46
CA ALA A 63 15.56 -2.86 -7.31
C ALA A 63 14.55 -3.25 -8.40
N GLY A 64 14.72 -4.41 -9.04
CA GLY A 64 13.80 -4.88 -10.07
C GLY A 64 12.39 -5.15 -9.55
N GLU A 65 12.25 -5.71 -8.35
CA GLU A 65 10.92 -5.95 -7.75
C GLU A 65 10.25 -4.64 -7.32
N ILE A 66 11.03 -3.63 -6.90
CA ILE A 66 10.53 -2.28 -6.62
C ILE A 66 9.99 -1.64 -7.91
N GLU A 67 10.72 -1.77 -9.03
CA GLU A 67 10.29 -1.24 -10.33
C GLU A 67 8.96 -1.86 -10.77
N GLU A 68 8.83 -3.19 -10.67
CA GLU A 68 7.58 -3.90 -11.00
C GLU A 68 6.43 -3.50 -10.08
N MET A 69 6.67 -3.30 -8.79
CA MET A 69 5.65 -2.79 -7.86
C MET A 69 5.18 -1.38 -8.24
N MET A 70 6.08 -0.49 -8.67
CA MET A 70 5.71 0.85 -9.12
C MET A 70 4.88 0.81 -10.41
N LYS A 71 5.24 -0.06 -11.37
CA LYS A 71 4.44 -0.30 -12.58
C LYS A 71 3.06 -0.84 -12.25
N PHE A 72 2.99 -1.81 -11.33
CA PHE A 72 1.73 -2.36 -10.84
C PHE A 72 0.82 -1.28 -10.22
N ALA A 73 1.38 -0.43 -9.34
CA ALA A 73 0.63 0.66 -8.73
C ALA A 73 0.14 1.67 -9.78
N ALA A 74 0.98 2.02 -10.76
CA ALA A 74 0.59 2.89 -11.87
C ALA A 74 -0.52 2.26 -12.74
N ALA A 75 -0.45 0.97 -13.04
CA ALA A 75 -1.46 0.28 -13.84
C ALA A 75 -2.83 0.22 -13.12
N GLN A 76 -2.84 0.00 -11.81
CA GLN A 76 -4.07 -0.13 -11.02
C GLN A 76 -4.70 1.22 -10.64
N PHE A 77 -3.87 2.24 -10.37
CA PHE A 77 -4.31 3.50 -9.76
C PHE A 77 -3.90 4.75 -10.55
N GLY A 78 -3.21 4.61 -11.68
CA GLY A 78 -2.70 5.70 -12.50
C GLY A 78 -1.38 6.30 -12.00
N ARG A 79 -1.23 6.48 -10.69
CA ARG A 79 -0.01 6.99 -10.05
C ARG A 79 0.07 6.65 -8.56
N VAL A 80 1.24 6.89 -7.99
CA VAL A 80 1.46 6.98 -6.53
C VAL A 80 1.61 8.45 -6.16
N ASP A 81 0.76 8.96 -5.27
CA ASP A 81 0.83 10.33 -4.74
C ASP A 81 1.65 10.41 -3.44
N ILE A 82 1.65 9.32 -2.67
CA ILE A 82 2.26 9.24 -1.34
C ILE A 82 3.08 7.96 -1.25
N LEU A 83 4.35 8.08 -0.89
CA LEU A 83 5.22 6.95 -0.58
C LEU A 83 5.58 6.98 0.90
N VAL A 84 5.36 5.86 1.59
CA VAL A 84 5.80 5.66 2.98
C VAL A 84 6.81 4.52 2.99
N ASN A 85 8.09 4.88 3.19
CA ASN A 85 9.18 3.94 3.39
C ASN A 85 9.19 3.48 4.85
N ASN A 86 8.50 2.38 5.14
CA ASN A 86 8.37 1.84 6.49
C ASN A 86 8.97 0.42 6.63
N ALA A 87 9.14 -0.32 5.54
CA ALA A 87 9.81 -1.62 5.59
C ALA A 87 11.22 -1.51 6.22
N GLY A 88 11.55 -2.46 7.08
CA GLY A 88 12.81 -2.58 7.82
C GLY A 88 12.83 -3.85 8.65
#